data_AF-A0A7X9C8Z5-F1
#
_entry.id   AF-A0A7X9C8Z5-F1
#
_cell.length_a   1.000
_cell.length_b   1.000
_cell.length_c   1.000
_cell.angle_alpha   90.00
_cell.angle_beta   90.00
_cell.angle_gamma   90.00
#
_symmetry.space_group_name_H-M   'P 1'
#
loop_
_entity.id
_entity.type
_entity.pdbx_description
1 polymer ?
#
loop_
_entity_poly.entity_id
_entity_poly.type
_entity_poly.pdbx_seq_one_letter_code
_entity_poly.pdbx_strand_id
1 'polypeptide(L)' 'ADPRLLSFCTGHGITVGTILEVHAGTEFSESLEVAVVTAGTRVALGRSATDAIWVAVTAQASPQ' A
#
# COMPACT_ATOMS: atom_id res chain seq x y z
N ALA A 1 -0.11 4.89 16.49
CA ALA A 1 -1.00 4.25 15.50
C ALA A 1 -2.30 5.02 15.45
N ASP A 2 -2.66 5.56 14.28
CA ASP A 2 -3.92 6.30 14.09
C ASP A 2 -5.06 5.31 13.77
N PRO A 3 -6.17 5.29 14.54
CA PRO A 3 -7.26 4.33 14.33
C PRO A 3 -8.05 4.57 13.02
N ARG A 4 -8.06 5.79 12.48
CA ARG A 4 -8.68 6.08 11.18
C ARG A 4 -7.83 5.51 10.05
N LEU A 5 -6.50 5.56 10.16
CA LEU A 5 -5.60 4.91 9.20
C LEU A 5 -5.84 3.40 9.14
N LEU A 6 -5.97 2.74 10.31
CA LEU A 6 -6.27 1.31 10.34
C LEU A 6 -7.64 0.97 9.72
N SER A 7 -8.64 1.81 9.98
CA SER A 7 -9.98 1.65 9.42
C SER A 7 -9.97 1.83 7.90
N PHE A 8 -9.22 2.80 7.40
CA PHE A 8 -8.98 3.03 5.97
C PHE A 8 -8.29 1.82 5.33
N CYS A 9 -7.17 1.36 5.90
CA CYS A 9 -6.46 0.18 5.39
C CYS A 9 -7.39 -1.04 5.29
N THR A 10 -8.14 -1.31 6.36
CA THR A 10 -9.10 -2.43 6.40
C THR A 10 -10.20 -2.27 5.34
N GLY A 11 -10.76 -1.06 5.18
CA GLY A 11 -11.77 -0.77 4.17
C GLY A 11 -11.30 -0.97 2.73
N HIS A 12 -9.99 -0.85 2.48
CA HIS A 12 -9.38 -1.09 1.17
C HIS A 12 -8.73 -2.47 1.01
N GLY A 13 -8.88 -3.37 2.00
CA GLY A 13 -8.31 -4.72 1.96
C GLY A 13 -6.80 -4.78 2.29
N ILE A 14 -6.23 -3.68 2.78
CA ILE A 14 -4.86 -3.61 3.27
C ILE A 14 -4.87 -4.13 4.71
N THR A 15 -4.46 -5.40 4.87
CA THR A 15 -4.34 -6.07 6.17
C THR A 15 -2.98 -6.74 6.30
N VAL A 16 -2.62 -7.14 7.52
CA VAL A 16 -1.38 -7.87 7.76
C VAL A 16 -1.40 -9.20 7.00
N GLY A 17 -0.33 -9.46 6.23
CA GLY A 17 -0.21 -10.66 5.39
C GLY A 17 -0.72 -10.48 3.95
N THR A 18 -1.33 -9.34 3.62
CA THR A 18 -1.73 -9.04 2.25
C THR A 18 -0.50 -8.68 1.40
N ILE A 19 -0.46 -9.20 0.16
CA ILE A 19 0.56 -8.83 -0.82
C ILE A 19 0.16 -7.54 -1.53
N LEU A 20 1.11 -6.61 -1.56
CA LEU A 20 0.93 -5.27 -2.10
C LEU A 20 1.95 -5.06 -3.23
N GLU A 21 1.50 -4.52 -4.35
CA GLU A 21 2.37 -4.02 -5.43
C GLU A 21 2.50 -2.51 -5.28
N VAL A 22 3.75 -2.03 -5.30
CA VAL A 22 4.07 -0.61 -5.14
C VAL A 22 4.30 0.01 -6.50
N HIS A 23 3.59 1.11 -6.76
CA HIS A 23 3.73 1.93 -7.95
C HIS A 23 4.09 3.36 -7.58
N ALA A 24 4.79 4.04 -8.49
CA ALA A 24 5.00 5.48 -8.35
C ALA A 24 3.65 6.18 -8.35
N GLY A 25 3.38 7.00 -7.35
CA GLY A 25 2.18 7.83 -7.34
C GLY A 25 2.29 8.98 -8.35
N THR A 26 1.22 9.75 -8.46
CA THR A 26 1.13 10.90 -9.36
C THR A 26 2.22 11.94 -9.07
N GLU A 27 2.72 12.58 -10.13
CA GLU A 27 3.77 13.59 -10.03
C GLU A 27 3.39 14.68 -9.01
N PHE A 28 4.38 15.12 -8.22
CA PHE A 28 4.23 16.16 -7.19
C PHE A 28 3.19 15.88 -6.08
N SER A 29 2.62 14.69 -6.01
CA SER A 29 1.53 14.39 -5.05
C SER A 29 2.00 13.84 -3.71
N GLU A 30 3.32 13.66 -3.52
CA GLU A 30 3.96 13.08 -2.33
C GLU A 30 3.27 11.80 -1.82
N SER A 31 2.69 11.05 -2.76
CA SER A 31 1.88 9.88 -2.50
C SER A 31 2.45 8.70 -3.25
N LEU A 32 2.32 7.51 -2.66
CA LEU A 32 2.72 6.23 -3.22
C LEU A 32 1.44 5.50 -3.63
N GLU A 33 1.36 5.01 -4.86
CA GLU A 33 0.23 4.17 -5.26
C GLU A 33 0.53 2.72 -4.86
N VAL A 34 -0.43 2.09 -4.20
CA VAL A 34 -0.33 0.69 -3.77
C VAL A 34 -1.51 -0.09 -4.34
N ALA A 35 -1.22 -1.16 -5.06
CA ALA A 35 -2.21 -2.09 -5.56
C ALA A 35 -2.29 -3.32 -4.63
N VAL A 36 -3.49 -3.60 -4.14
CA VAL A 36 -3.79 -4.78 -3.33
C VAL A 36 -4.03 -5.95 -4.26
N VAL A 37 -3.05 -6.85 -4.41
CA VAL A 37 -3.08 -7.94 -5.40
C VAL A 37 -4.33 -8.82 -5.25
N THR A 38 -4.72 -9.10 -4.00
CA THR A 38 -5.87 -9.96 -3.70
C THR A 38 -7.23 -9.32 -3.99
N ALA A 39 -7.31 -7.97 -3.95
CA ALA A 39 -8.55 -7.23 -4.09
C ALA A 39 -8.65 -6.42 -5.40
N GLY A 40 -7.58 -6.37 -6.19
CA GLY A 40 -7.49 -5.54 -7.40
C GLY A 40 -7.69 -4.04 -7.16
N THR A 41 -7.62 -3.60 -5.90
CA THR A 41 -7.90 -2.22 -5.48
C THR A 41 -6.59 -1.43 -5.45
N ARG A 42 -6.62 -0.21 -6.01
CA ARG A 42 -5.48 0.72 -5.95
C ARG A 42 -5.78 1.84 -4.99
N VAL A 43 -4.79 2.16 -4.17
CA VAL A 43 -4.90 3.14 -3.09
C VAL A 43 -3.70 4.06 -3.13
N ALA A 44 -3.94 5.37 -3.16
CA ALA A 44 -2.88 6.36 -2.96
C ALA A 44 -2.63 6.54 -1.47
N LEU A 45 -1.43 6.20 -1.02
CA LEU A 45 -0.95 6.43 0.34
C LEU A 45 -0.10 7.70 0.36
N GLY A 46 -0.60 8.73 1.04
CA GLY A 46 0.19 9.93 1.31
C GLY A 46 1.34 9.66 2.28
N ARG A 47 2.29 10.60 2.36
CA ARG A 47 3.48 10.52 3.24
C ARG A 47 3.18 10.03 4.67
N SER A 48 2.14 10.54 5.34
CA SER A 48 1.79 10.12 6.70
C SER A 48 1.35 8.67 6.83
N ALA A 49 0.70 8.10 5.81
CA ALA A 49 0.30 6.70 5.80
C ALA A 49 1.50 5.79 5.53
N THR A 50 2.35 6.17 4.57
CA THR A 50 3.57 5.44 4.24
C THR A 50 4.57 5.43 5.40
N ASP A 51 4.66 6.54 6.15
CA ASP A 51 5.49 6.61 7.37
C ASP A 51 4.92 5.82 8.55
N ALA A 52 3.66 5.36 8.47
CA ALA A 52 2.98 4.61 9.52
C ALA A 52 2.86 3.10 9.21
N ILE A 53 3.16 2.67 7.98
CA ILE A 53 2.95 1.30 7.49
C ILE A 53 4.30 0.65 7.16
N TRP A 54 4.59 -0.47 7.82
CA TRP A 54 5.78 -1.28 7.55
C TRP A 54 5.40 -2.51 6.73
N VAL A 55 6.21 -2.80 5.71
CA VAL A 55 6.04 -3.95 4.84
C VAL A 55 7.32 -4.78 4.81
N ALA A 56 7.19 -6.07 4.55
CA ALA A 56 8.32 -6.93 4.24
C ALA A 56 8.47 -7.02 2.72
N VAL A 57 9.70 -6.88 2.22
CA VAL A 57 9.97 -7.09 0.80
C VAL A 57 9.85 -8.58 0.51
N THR A 58 8.85 -8.95 -0.28
CA THR A 58 8.77 -10.28 -0.87
C THR A 58 9.60 -10.26 -2.14
N ALA A 59 10.50 -11.23 -2.32
CA ALA A 59 11.23 -11.36 -3.58
C ALA A 59 10.20 -11.49 -4.71
N GLN A 60 10.07 -10.46 -5.54
CA GLN A 60 9.34 -10.57 -6.80
C GLN A 60 10.11 -11.58 -7.64
N ALA A 61 9.46 -12.68 -8.03
CA ALA A 61 10.02 -13.57 -9.03
C ALA A 61 10.23 -12.73 -10.30
N SER A 62 11.48 -12.54 -10.70
CA SER A 62 11.83 -11.84 -11.94
C SER A 62 11.09 -12.50 -13.10
N PRO A 63 10.32 -11.76 -13.92
CA PRO A 63 9.88 -12.30 -15.20
C PRO A 63 11.12 -12.53 -16.05
N GLN A 64 11.39 -13.80 -16.33
CA GLN A 64 12.45 -14.29 -17.22
C GLN A 64 12.14 -13.94 -18.68
#